data_AF-A0A959Q761-F1
#
_entry.id   AF-A0A959Q761-F1
#
_cell.length_a   1.000
_cell.length_b   1.000
_cell.length_c   1.000
_cell.angle_alpha   90.00
_cell.angle_beta   90.00
_cell.angle_gamma   90.00
#
_symmetry.space_group_name_H-M   'P 1'
#
loop_
_entity.id
_entity.type
_entity.pdbx_description
1 polymer ?
#
loop_
_entity_poly.entity_id
_entity_poly.type
_entity_poly.pdbx_seq_one_letter_code
_entity_poly.pdbx_strand_id
1 'polypeptide(L)'
;MKKTILLFVFGLLAIGSFAQHSSLEDQAAQATAELTERYQLNAEQATKMLYIQQTRLHNIASVAELEASDPQTYIKKMKSIQSGMETSVQMLLDEEQVKVFYNELIKRRQRQADLARKMQDEGATPQQIELALVNME
;
A
#
# COMPACT_ATOMS: atom_id res chain seq x y z
N MET A 1 7.94 -61.08 25.48
CA MET A 1 6.46 -61.29 25.51
C MET A 1 5.94 -60.38 26.61
N LYS A 2 5.04 -59.41 26.44
CA LYS A 2 3.80 -59.37 25.65
C LYS A 2 3.67 -58.04 24.89
N LYS A 3 3.09 -58.15 23.70
CA LYS A 3 2.57 -57.05 22.88
C LYS A 3 1.21 -56.64 23.44
N THR A 4 0.94 -55.34 23.54
CA THR A 4 -0.40 -54.79 23.34
C THR A 4 -0.28 -53.38 22.77
N ILE A 5 -0.80 -53.26 21.56
CA ILE A 5 -1.10 -52.07 20.76
C ILE A 5 -2.36 -51.42 21.34
N LEU A 6 -2.45 -50.08 21.43
CA LEU A 6 -3.62 -49.33 20.92
C LEU A 6 -3.41 -47.81 20.96
N LEU A 7 -3.37 -47.24 19.75
CA LEU A 7 -3.89 -45.96 19.29
C LEU A 7 -4.56 -45.02 20.33
N PHE A 8 -4.12 -43.76 20.36
CA PHE A 8 -5.05 -42.63 20.47
C PHE A 8 -4.53 -41.38 19.73
N VAL A 9 -5.21 -41.10 18.62
CA VAL A 9 -5.56 -39.79 18.07
C VAL A 9 -4.42 -38.88 17.59
N PHE A 10 -4.19 -39.01 16.28
CA PHE A 10 -3.93 -37.91 15.36
C PHE A 10 -4.95 -36.79 15.58
N GLY A 11 -4.53 -35.68 16.18
CA GLY A 11 -5.34 -34.48 16.40
C GLY A 11 -4.67 -33.29 15.75
N LEU A 12 -5.11 -33.00 14.51
CA LEU A 12 -4.80 -31.84 13.71
C LEU A 12 -4.68 -30.55 14.53
N LEU A 13 -3.48 -30.00 14.61
CA LEU A 13 -3.26 -28.55 14.66
C LEU A 13 -2.45 -28.16 13.42
N ALA A 14 -3.02 -28.45 12.26
CA ALA A 14 -2.82 -27.58 11.12
C ALA A 14 -3.48 -26.24 11.50
N ILE A 15 -2.72 -25.38 12.17
CA ILE A 15 -2.99 -23.95 12.16
C ILE A 15 -2.78 -23.56 10.70
N GLY A 16 -3.84 -23.71 9.90
CA GLY A 16 -3.93 -23.05 8.63
C GLY A 16 -3.82 -21.57 8.94
N SER A 17 -2.66 -20.98 8.66
CA SER A 17 -2.57 -19.54 8.49
C SER A 17 -3.53 -19.21 7.36
N PHE A 18 -4.76 -18.85 7.70
CA PHE A 18 -5.61 -18.09 6.80
C PHE A 18 -4.86 -16.79 6.59
N ALA A 19 -4.06 -16.73 5.52
CA ALA A 19 -3.69 -15.48 4.90
C ALA A 19 -5.03 -14.84 4.50
N GLN A 20 -5.59 -14.04 5.40
CA GLN A 20 -6.84 -13.36 5.19
C GLN A 20 -6.57 -12.35 4.06
N HIS A 21 -6.95 -12.71 2.83
CA HIS A 21 -6.98 -11.75 1.73
C HIS A 21 -8.03 -10.71 2.11
N SER A 22 -7.57 -9.58 2.65
CA SER A 22 -8.40 -8.42 2.97
C SER A 22 -9.03 -7.91 1.68
N SER A 23 -10.34 -7.67 1.70
CA SER A 23 -11.05 -7.06 0.58
C SER A 23 -10.47 -5.67 0.26
N LEU A 24 -10.76 -5.12 -0.93
CA LEU A 24 -10.34 -3.74 -1.25
C LEU A 24 -10.98 -2.74 -0.28
N GLU A 25 -12.19 -3.06 0.19
CA GLU A 25 -12.92 -2.29 1.18
C GLU A 25 -12.18 -2.30 2.54
N ASP A 26 -11.72 -3.46 3.00
CA ASP A 26 -10.95 -3.57 4.26
C ASP A 26 -9.62 -2.82 4.15
N GLN A 27 -8.94 -2.94 3.01
CA GLN A 27 -7.70 -2.21 2.75
C GLN A 27 -7.93 -0.69 2.74
N ALA A 28 -9.01 -0.22 2.11
CA ALA A 28 -9.38 1.18 2.10
C ALA A 28 -9.67 1.70 3.52
N ALA A 29 -10.39 0.90 4.32
CA ALA A 29 -10.72 1.24 5.69
C ALA A 29 -9.48 1.31 6.57
N GLN A 30 -8.56 0.35 6.44
CA GLN A 30 -7.29 0.34 7.17
C GLN A 30 -6.43 1.56 6.80
N ALA A 31 -6.23 1.82 5.51
CA ALA A 31 -5.48 2.99 5.05
C ALA A 31 -6.12 4.30 5.56
N THR A 32 -7.46 4.36 5.59
CA THR A 32 -8.18 5.51 6.15
C THR A 32 -7.96 5.67 7.65
N ALA A 33 -7.93 4.57 8.41
CA ALA A 33 -7.67 4.61 9.84
C ALA A 33 -6.26 5.16 10.12
N GLU A 34 -5.25 4.68 9.39
CA GLU A 34 -3.86 5.15 9.51
C GLU A 34 -3.73 6.64 9.19
N LEU A 35 -4.40 7.12 8.14
CA LEU A 35 -4.39 8.54 7.77
C LEU A 35 -5.23 9.40 8.71
N THR A 36 -6.31 8.85 9.27
CA THR A 36 -7.11 9.50 10.32
C THR A 36 -6.26 9.74 11.56
N GLU A 37 -5.50 8.74 12.01
CA GLU A 37 -4.59 8.89 13.14
C GLU A 37 -3.45 9.86 12.81
N ARG A 38 -2.85 9.75 11.63
CA ARG A 38 -1.69 10.57 11.25
C ARG A 38 -2.03 12.05 11.14
N TYR A 39 -3.16 12.38 10.53
CA TYR A 39 -3.58 13.76 10.29
C TYR A 39 -4.65 14.25 11.27
N GLN A 40 -5.03 13.43 12.24
CA GLN A 40 -6.09 13.76 13.21
C GLN A 40 -7.38 14.21 12.49
N LEU A 41 -7.82 13.41 11.51
CA LEU A 41 -8.98 13.75 10.68
C LEU A 41 -10.26 13.78 11.52
N ASN A 42 -11.11 14.76 11.29
CA ASN A 42 -12.47 14.74 11.84
C ASN A 42 -13.36 13.73 11.08
N ALA A 43 -14.58 13.49 11.57
CA ALA A 43 -15.48 12.48 11.00
C ALA A 43 -15.86 12.75 9.52
N GLU A 44 -16.04 14.01 9.15
CA GLU A 44 -16.33 14.39 7.76
C GLU A 44 -15.12 14.11 6.86
N GLN A 45 -13.93 14.50 7.33
CA GLN A 45 -12.68 14.26 6.61
C GLN A 45 -12.39 12.78 6.47
N ALA A 46 -12.57 11.98 7.53
CA ALA A 46 -12.38 10.53 7.49
C ALA A 46 -13.31 9.85 6.47
N THR A 47 -14.56 10.31 6.35
CA THR A 47 -15.51 9.79 5.35
C THR A 47 -15.05 10.08 3.92
N LYS A 48 -14.58 11.30 3.66
CA LYS A 48 -14.03 11.68 2.34
C LYS A 48 -12.70 10.97 2.05
N MET A 49 -11.87 10.78 3.06
CA MET A 49 -10.62 10.03 2.96
C MET A 49 -10.89 8.58 2.57
N LEU A 50 -11.91 7.94 3.14
CA LEU A 50 -12.32 6.59 2.76
C LEU A 50 -12.64 6.49 1.27
N TYR A 51 -13.41 7.44 0.74
CA TYR A 51 -13.73 7.48 -0.68
C TYR A 51 -12.47 7.65 -1.56
N ILE A 52 -11.52 8.49 -1.13
CA ILE A 52 -10.22 8.64 -1.81
C ILE A 52 -9.46 7.30 -1.82
N GLN A 53 -9.39 6.59 -0.69
CA GLN A 53 -8.69 5.31 -0.59
C GLN A 53 -9.35 4.21 -1.42
N GLN A 54 -10.68 4.12 -1.41
CA GLN A 54 -11.43 3.19 -2.27
C GLN A 54 -11.15 3.44 -3.75
N THR A 55 -11.18 4.71 -4.17
CA THR A 55 -10.90 5.10 -5.56
C THR A 55 -9.46 4.78 -5.94
N ARG A 56 -8.49 5.07 -5.07
CA ARG A 56 -7.08 4.72 -5.27
C ARG A 56 -6.92 3.22 -5.50
N LEU A 57 -7.45 2.39 -4.60
CA LEU A 57 -7.29 0.94 -4.66
C LEU A 57 -7.99 0.34 -5.89
N HIS A 58 -9.17 0.84 -6.25
CA HIS A 58 -9.85 0.44 -7.48
C HIS A 58 -9.00 0.77 -8.72
N ASN A 59 -8.45 1.98 -8.78
CA ASN A 59 -7.62 2.40 -9.91
C ASN A 59 -6.32 1.59 -10.01
N ILE A 60 -5.67 1.28 -8.88
CA ILE A 60 -4.49 0.41 -8.83
C ILE A 60 -4.86 -0.99 -9.34
N ALA A 61 -5.94 -1.58 -8.85
CA ALA A 61 -6.40 -2.89 -9.29
C ALA A 61 -6.69 -2.92 -10.81
N SER A 62 -7.25 -1.84 -11.36
CA SER A 62 -7.55 -1.74 -12.80
C SER A 62 -6.33 -1.72 -13.71
N VAL A 63 -5.14 -1.43 -13.17
CA VAL A 63 -3.88 -1.35 -13.94
C VAL A 63 -2.88 -2.43 -13.57
N ALA A 64 -3.20 -3.33 -12.63
CA ALA A 64 -2.28 -4.35 -12.13
C ALA A 64 -1.72 -5.27 -13.24
N GLU A 65 -2.54 -5.63 -14.22
CA GLU A 65 -2.09 -6.48 -15.35
C GLU A 65 -1.03 -5.80 -16.24
N LEU A 66 -0.96 -4.46 -16.21
CA LEU A 66 0.04 -3.70 -16.96
C LEU A 66 1.44 -3.86 -16.38
N GLU A 67 1.58 -4.21 -15.10
CA GLU A 67 2.89 -4.33 -14.46
C GLU A 67 3.78 -5.35 -15.19
N ALA A 68 3.20 -6.49 -15.60
CA ALA A 68 3.91 -7.53 -16.33
C ALA A 68 3.87 -7.34 -17.86
N SER A 69 2.78 -6.79 -18.40
CA SER A 69 2.53 -6.73 -19.85
C SER A 69 3.06 -5.45 -20.51
N ASP A 70 2.97 -4.30 -19.83
CA ASP A 70 3.50 -3.01 -20.29
C ASP A 70 3.96 -2.16 -19.08
N PRO A 71 5.16 -2.45 -18.54
CA PRO A 71 5.63 -1.80 -17.31
C PRO A 71 5.77 -0.28 -17.45
N GLN A 72 6.00 0.23 -18.66
CA GLN A 72 6.12 1.68 -18.90
C GLN A 72 4.76 2.37 -18.74
N THR A 73 3.70 1.78 -19.29
CA THR A 73 2.34 2.31 -19.08
C THR A 73 1.90 2.14 -17.63
N TYR A 74 2.24 1.02 -16.98
CA TYR A 74 1.99 0.83 -15.54
C TYR A 74 2.60 1.96 -14.70
N ILE A 75 3.90 2.23 -14.85
CA ILE A 75 4.60 3.30 -14.14
C ILE A 75 3.89 4.66 -14.33
N LYS A 76 3.51 4.99 -15.57
CA LYS A 76 2.79 6.25 -15.86
C LYS A 76 1.43 6.31 -15.17
N LYS A 77 0.67 5.20 -15.16
CA LYS A 77 -0.64 5.11 -14.50
C LYS A 77 -0.50 5.25 -12.99
N MET A 78 0.45 4.55 -12.37
CA MET A 78 0.71 4.64 -10.93
C MET A 78 1.10 6.05 -10.51
N LYS A 79 2.01 6.72 -11.23
CA LYS A 79 2.36 8.14 -10.99
C LYS A 79 1.14 9.06 -11.08
N SER A 80 0.25 8.83 -12.04
CA SER A 80 -0.99 9.60 -12.21
C SER A 80 -1.96 9.38 -11.05
N ILE A 81 -2.16 8.13 -10.63
CA ILE A 81 -3.01 7.77 -9.48
C ILE A 81 -2.49 8.44 -8.21
N GLN A 82 -1.18 8.35 -7.96
CA GLN A 82 -0.55 8.95 -6.78
C GLN A 82 -0.70 10.48 -6.78
N SER A 83 -0.43 11.16 -7.90
CA SER A 83 -0.59 12.61 -8.03
C SER A 83 -2.04 13.06 -7.82
N GLY A 84 -3.00 12.33 -8.39
CA GLY A 84 -4.43 12.59 -8.20
C GLY A 84 -4.85 12.44 -6.74
N MET A 85 -4.42 11.36 -6.08
CA MET A 85 -4.66 11.13 -4.65
C MET A 85 -4.05 12.25 -3.80
N GLU A 86 -2.79 12.60 -4.03
CA GLU A 86 -2.11 13.67 -3.28
C GLU A 86 -2.87 14.99 -3.37
N THR A 87 -3.35 15.34 -4.57
CA THR A 87 -4.16 16.54 -4.78
C THR A 87 -5.47 16.47 -4.01
N SER A 88 -6.19 15.33 -4.07
CA SER A 88 -7.44 15.13 -3.33
C SER A 88 -7.24 15.19 -1.81
N VAL A 89 -6.17 14.59 -1.30
CA VAL A 89 -5.81 14.65 0.13
C VAL A 89 -5.50 16.08 0.52
N GLN A 90 -4.66 16.79 -0.24
CA GLN A 90 -4.33 18.17 0.06
C GLN A 90 -5.56 19.09 0.15
N MET A 91 -6.54 18.92 -0.75
CA MET A 91 -7.78 19.70 -0.73
C MET A 91 -8.73 19.33 0.44
N LEU A 92 -8.55 18.15 1.03
CA LEU A 92 -9.35 17.66 2.14
C LEU A 92 -8.87 18.18 3.50
N LEU A 93 -7.57 18.38 3.63
CA LEU A 93 -6.90 18.74 4.87
C LEU A 93 -7.03 20.24 5.18
N ASP A 94 -7.03 20.58 6.47
CA ASP A 94 -6.88 21.96 6.92
C ASP A 94 -5.41 22.43 6.91
N GLU A 95 -5.17 23.70 7.23
CA GLU A 95 -3.84 24.30 7.16
C GLU A 95 -2.80 23.61 8.06
N GLU A 96 -3.17 23.18 9.27
CA GLU A 96 -2.25 22.50 10.18
C GLU A 96 -1.97 21.08 9.72
N GLN A 97 -3.00 20.37 9.26
CA GLN A 97 -2.88 19.02 8.70
C GLN A 97 -2.04 19.00 7.42
N VAL A 98 -2.15 20.03 6.56
CA VAL A 98 -1.36 20.18 5.34
C VAL A 98 0.14 20.29 5.65
N LYS A 99 0.54 20.91 6.76
CA LYS A 99 1.95 20.96 7.18
C LYS A 99 2.48 19.56 7.49
N VAL A 100 1.69 18.73 8.17
CA VAL A 100 2.02 17.33 8.45
C VAL A 100 2.14 16.55 7.14
N PHE A 101 1.18 16.72 6.23
CA PHE A 101 1.19 16.10 4.91
C PHE A 101 2.46 16.44 4.10
N TYR A 102 2.86 17.71 4.05
CA TYR A 102 4.10 18.09 3.34
C TYR A 102 5.36 17.49 3.96
N ASN A 103 5.44 17.40 5.29
CA ASN A 103 6.55 16.74 5.95
C ASN A 103 6.63 15.26 5.56
N GLU A 104 5.49 14.57 5.43
CA GLU A 104 5.46 13.19 4.95
C GLU A 104 5.86 13.05 3.48
N LEU A 105 5.46 14.00 2.62
CA LEU A 105 5.93 14.01 1.23
C LEU A 105 7.46 14.18 1.15
N ILE A 106 8.04 15.04 1.98
CA ILE A 106 9.50 15.21 2.05
C ILE A 106 10.17 13.91 2.50
N LYS A 107 9.69 13.28 3.58
CA LYS A 107 10.22 12.00 4.07
C LYS A 107 10.10 10.91 3.01
N ARG A 108 8.98 10.84 2.28
CA ARG A 108 8.79 9.88 1.19
C ARG A 108 9.81 10.09 0.08
N ARG A 109 10.03 11.34 -0.34
CA ARG A 109 11.05 11.68 -1.36
C ARG A 109 12.46 11.28 -0.91
N GLN A 110 12.78 11.44 0.37
CA GLN A 110 14.05 10.98 0.93
C GLN A 110 14.18 9.45 0.82
N ARG A 111 13.17 8.69 1.27
CA ARG A 111 13.16 7.23 1.14
C ARG A 111 13.27 6.75 -0.32
N GLN A 112 12.60 7.45 -1.24
CA GLN A 112 12.68 7.18 -2.68
C GLN A 112 14.10 7.44 -3.22
N ALA A 113 14.72 8.55 -2.84
CA ALA A 113 16.10 8.84 -3.22
C ALA A 113 17.10 7.82 -2.65
N ASP A 114 16.89 7.36 -1.41
CA ASP A 114 17.71 6.32 -0.78
C ASP A 114 17.59 4.99 -1.52
N LEU A 115 16.37 4.57 -1.85
CA LEU A 115 16.13 3.36 -2.64
C LEU A 115 16.76 3.45 -4.03
N ALA A 116 16.55 4.56 -4.73
CA ALA A 116 17.09 4.76 -6.07
C ALA A 116 18.63 4.69 -6.09
N ARG A 117 19.30 5.32 -5.11
CA ARG A 117 20.76 5.23 -4.96
C ARG A 117 21.22 3.80 -4.71
N LYS A 118 20.58 3.10 -3.77
CA LYS A 118 20.90 1.70 -3.47
C LYS A 118 20.77 0.82 -4.72
N MET A 119 19.66 0.94 -5.44
CA MET A 119 19.41 0.14 -6.64
C MET A 119 20.39 0.49 -7.77
N GLN A 120 20.78 1.77 -7.90
CA GLN A 120 21.81 2.19 -8.84
C GLN A 120 23.16 1.56 -8.51
N ASP A 121 23.57 1.53 -7.24
CA ASP A 121 24.80 0.89 -6.77
C ASP A 121 24.78 -0.64 -7.03
N GLU A 122 23.59 -1.25 -6.99
CA GLU A 122 23.34 -2.66 -7.33
C GLU A 122 23.26 -2.92 -8.85
N GLY A 123 23.39 -1.89 -9.69
CA GLY A 123 23.39 -2.00 -11.15
C GLY A 123 22.00 -2.08 -11.79
N ALA A 124 20.95 -1.68 -11.08
CA ALA A 124 19.60 -1.64 -11.63
C ALA A 124 19.48 -0.63 -12.78
N THR A 125 18.68 -0.97 -13.78
CA THR A 125 18.34 -0.08 -14.90
C THR A 125 17.39 1.03 -14.43
N PRO A 126 17.31 2.18 -15.14
CA PRO A 126 16.37 3.24 -14.83
C PRO A 126 14.91 2.76 -14.73
N GLN A 127 14.49 1.85 -15.61
CA GLN A 127 13.13 1.29 -15.58
C GLN A 127 12.87 0.46 -14.32
N GLN A 128 13.83 -0.36 -13.89
CA GLN A 128 13.70 -1.15 -12.66
C GLN A 128 13.63 -0.25 -11.43
N ILE A 129 14.42 0.83 -11.41
CA ILE A 129 14.35 1.84 -10.35
C ILE A 129 12.98 2.49 -10.35
N GLU A 130 12.50 3.00 -11.50
CA GLU A 130 11.19 3.65 -11.56
C GLU A 130 10.04 2.73 -11.16
N LEU A 131 10.08 1.46 -11.57
CA LEU A 131 9.09 0.45 -11.19
C LEU A 131 9.09 0.23 -9.68
N ALA A 132 10.28 0.11 -9.06
CA ALA A 132 10.38 -0.03 -7.61
C ALA A 132 9.84 1.21 -6.88
N LEU A 133 10.14 2.41 -7.37
CA LEU A 133 9.70 3.67 -6.75
C LEU A 133 8.18 3.84 -6.74
N VAL A 134 7.47 3.41 -7.79
CA VAL A 134 6.00 3.49 -7.84
C VAL A 134 5.30 2.42 -7.00
N ASN A 135 6.02 1.34 -6.65
CA ASN A 135 5.52 0.26 -5.79
C ASN A 135 5.94 0.41 -4.32
N MET A 136 6.55 1.53 -3.92
CA MET A 136 6.93 1.82 -2.53
C MET A 136 5.76 2.21 -1.60
N GLU A 137 4.55 2.42 -2.14
CA GLU A 137 3.38 2.83 -1.34
C GLU A 137 2.80 1.71 -0.48
#